data_AF-A0A962F5D2-F1
#
_entry.id   AF-A0A962F5D2-F1
#
_cell.length_a   1.000
_cell.length_b   1.000
_cell.length_c   1.000
_cell.angle_alpha   90.00
_cell.angle_beta   90.00
_cell.angle_gamma   90.00
#
_symmetry.space_group_name_H-M   'P 1'
#
loop_
_entity.id
_entity.type
_entity.pdbx_description
1 polymer ?
#
loop_
_entity_poly.entity_id
_entity_poly.type
_entity_poly.pdbx_seq_one_letter_code
_entity_poly.pdbx_strand_id
1 'polypeptide(L)'
;MTEFRYLKGTVYIFENCAAKRVKVGMTINNAFGRLNDINDMWLQRKVTCQICGGRRKTDDPELMPHHSGRYGRNCQGSHEPPFEKDISIAEKYLQELQDPNADQKEDTRFINNLKKRIAKYRNWPEPLGVWKLGLSFHTDRAEQVELLAHKYLEQYLDEKAPFGEVFSCDVQTATKAVEKALSQLNLLDSVRKEVQQRA
;
A
#
# COMPACT_ATOMS: atom_id res chain seq x y z
N MET A 1 21.86 11.48 -8.31
CA MET A 1 21.74 10.10 -8.83
C MET A 1 21.30 9.22 -7.68
N THR A 2 20.16 8.54 -7.78
CA THR A 2 19.71 7.62 -6.74
C THR A 2 20.60 6.36 -6.80
N GLU A 3 21.38 6.08 -5.76
CA GLU A 3 22.10 4.82 -5.65
C GLU A 3 21.07 3.69 -5.49
N PHE A 4 20.94 2.85 -6.51
CA PHE A 4 20.07 1.69 -6.45
C PHE A 4 20.81 0.56 -5.73
N ARG A 5 20.18 -0.02 -4.70
CA ARG A 5 20.74 -1.19 -4.04
C ARG A 5 20.49 -2.38 -4.97
N TYR A 6 21.53 -3.15 -5.31
CA TYR A 6 21.38 -4.40 -6.04
C TYR A 6 20.75 -5.45 -5.11
N LEU A 7 19.43 -5.38 -4.98
CA LEU A 7 18.67 -6.28 -4.12
C LEU A 7 18.20 -7.48 -4.94
N LYS A 8 18.87 -8.61 -4.71
CA LYS A 8 18.39 -9.91 -5.16
C LYS A 8 17.06 -10.21 -4.48
N GLY A 9 16.05 -10.48 -5.28
CA GLY A 9 14.70 -10.67 -4.77
C GLY A 9 13.72 -11.10 -5.85
N THR A 10 12.46 -10.90 -5.54
CA THR A 10 11.32 -11.31 -6.34
C THR A 10 10.50 -10.09 -6.71
N VAL A 11 10.29 -9.85 -8.00
CA VAL A 11 9.26 -8.94 -8.50
C VAL A 11 8.00 -9.75 -8.70
N TYR A 12 6.91 -9.37 -8.03
CA TYR A 12 5.64 -10.06 -8.11
C TYR A 12 4.60 -9.19 -8.81
N ILE A 13 3.63 -9.87 -9.41
CA ILE A 13 2.41 -9.30 -9.96
C ILE A 13 1.25 -9.92 -9.21
N PHE A 14 0.57 -9.11 -8.39
CA PHE A 14 -0.69 -9.49 -7.77
C PHE A 14 -1.85 -8.99 -8.60
N GLU A 15 -2.90 -9.79 -8.68
CA GLU A 15 -4.10 -9.48 -9.43
C GLU A 15 -5.33 -9.57 -8.52
N ASN A 16 -6.24 -8.64 -8.69
CA ASN A 16 -7.61 -8.77 -8.25
C ASN A 16 -8.54 -8.65 -9.47
N CYS A 17 -8.97 -9.79 -10.01
CA CYS A 17 -9.79 -9.84 -11.22
C CYS A 17 -11.16 -9.16 -11.02
N ALA A 18 -11.74 -9.27 -9.81
CA ALA A 18 -13.05 -8.68 -9.50
C ALA A 18 -12.98 -7.15 -9.48
N ALA A 19 -11.90 -6.60 -8.92
CA ALA A 19 -11.64 -5.17 -8.92
C ALA A 19 -10.98 -4.65 -10.20
N LYS A 20 -10.61 -5.54 -11.14
CA LYS A 20 -9.85 -5.24 -12.37
C LYS A 20 -8.58 -4.42 -12.10
N ARG A 21 -7.82 -4.85 -11.09
CA ARG A 21 -6.63 -4.16 -10.61
C ARG A 21 -5.45 -5.11 -10.53
N VAL A 22 -4.27 -4.56 -10.77
CA VAL A 22 -2.99 -5.23 -10.65
C VAL A 22 -2.05 -4.42 -9.76
N LYS A 23 -1.20 -5.12 -9.02
CA LYS A 23 -0.11 -4.52 -8.27
C LYS A 23 1.19 -5.19 -8.66
N VAL A 24 2.12 -4.39 -9.17
CA VAL A 24 3.51 -4.79 -9.31
C VAL A 24 4.26 -4.35 -8.06
N GLY A 25 5.03 -5.24 -7.46
CA GLY A 25 5.87 -4.90 -6.33
C GLY A 25 7.07 -5.82 -6.22
N MET A 26 7.98 -5.52 -5.29
CA MET A 26 9.14 -6.37 -5.02
C MET A 26 9.24 -6.82 -3.57
N THR A 27 9.98 -7.90 -3.36
CA THR A 27 10.41 -8.33 -2.03
C THR A 27 11.71 -9.14 -2.10
N ILE A 28 12.56 -8.95 -1.10
CA ILE A 28 13.73 -9.83 -0.85
C ILE A 28 13.35 -11.10 -0.05
N ASN A 29 12.10 -11.17 0.42
CA ASN A 29 11.55 -12.26 1.23
C ASN A 29 10.53 -13.06 0.40
N ASN A 30 9.43 -13.46 1.04
CA ASN A 30 8.35 -14.23 0.42
C ASN A 30 7.22 -13.33 -0.10
N ALA A 31 6.85 -13.51 -1.39
CA ALA A 31 5.71 -12.83 -2.01
C ALA A 31 4.38 -13.15 -1.31
N PHE A 32 4.16 -14.38 -0.82
CA PHE A 32 2.92 -14.73 -0.11
C PHE A 32 2.73 -13.93 1.19
N GLY A 33 3.81 -13.63 1.91
CA GLY A 33 3.73 -12.75 3.08
C GLY A 33 3.25 -11.35 2.71
N ARG A 34 3.67 -10.83 1.54
CA ARG A 34 3.20 -9.55 1.00
C ARG A 34 1.76 -9.63 0.51
N LEU A 35 1.36 -10.74 -0.10
CA LEU A 35 0.00 -10.98 -0.56
C LEU A 35 -0.98 -10.98 0.63
N ASN A 36 -0.63 -11.66 1.71
CA ASN A 36 -1.43 -11.69 2.94
C ASN A 36 -1.57 -10.29 3.52
N ASP A 37 -0.48 -9.52 3.61
CA ASP A 37 -0.54 -8.13 4.10
C ASP A 37 -1.44 -7.23 3.23
N ILE A 38 -1.39 -7.40 1.90
CA ILE A 38 -2.26 -6.67 0.97
C ILE A 38 -3.71 -7.09 1.10
N ASN A 39 -4.00 -8.37 1.24
CA ASN A 39 -5.36 -8.85 1.47
C ASN A 39 -5.89 -8.40 2.84
N ASP A 40 -5.05 -8.36 3.87
CA ASP A 40 -5.45 -7.84 5.18
C ASP A 40 -5.79 -6.35 5.10
N MET A 41 -5.04 -5.54 4.35
CA MET A 41 -5.37 -4.14 4.10
C MET A 41 -6.64 -3.98 3.24
N TRP A 42 -6.74 -4.75 2.16
CA TRP A 42 -7.87 -4.71 1.21
C TRP A 42 -9.19 -5.10 1.89
N LEU A 43 -9.16 -6.19 2.67
CA LEU A 43 -10.31 -6.73 3.40
C LEU A 43 -10.50 -6.07 4.78
N GLN A 44 -9.78 -4.98 5.07
CA GLN A 44 -9.90 -4.21 6.31
C GLN A 44 -9.63 -5.02 7.60
N ARG A 45 -8.87 -6.10 7.51
CA ARG A 45 -8.33 -6.83 8.67
C ARG A 45 -7.13 -6.10 9.27
N LYS A 46 -6.46 -5.26 8.47
CA LYS A 46 -5.39 -4.35 8.87
C LYS A 46 -5.78 -2.92 8.51
N VAL A 47 -5.96 -2.09 9.53
CA VAL A 47 -6.49 -0.72 9.43
C VAL A 47 -5.45 0.32 9.81
N THR A 48 -5.63 1.52 9.29
CA THR A 48 -4.82 2.71 9.55
C THR A 48 -5.51 3.55 10.61
N CYS A 49 -4.80 3.87 11.69
CA CYS A 49 -5.24 4.84 12.68
C CYS A 49 -5.56 6.16 11.98
N GLN A 50 -6.77 6.67 12.20
CA GLN A 50 -7.26 7.86 11.52
C GLN A 50 -6.57 9.14 11.98
N ILE A 51 -5.97 9.14 13.18
CA ILE A 51 -5.24 10.29 13.75
C ILE A 51 -3.76 10.24 13.35
N CYS A 52 -3.01 9.21 13.74
CA CYS A 52 -1.57 9.18 13.52
C CYS A 52 -1.14 8.54 12.19
N GLY A 53 -2.00 7.75 11.55
CA GLY A 53 -1.68 7.01 10.33
C GLY A 53 -0.93 5.69 10.53
N GLY A 54 -0.75 5.25 11.78
CA GLY A 54 -0.14 3.95 12.09
C GLY A 54 -1.05 2.81 11.64
N ARG A 55 -0.50 1.79 10.96
CA ARG A 55 -1.25 0.60 10.54
C ARG A 55 -1.16 -0.52 11.58
N ARG A 56 -2.30 -1.12 11.93
CA ARG A 56 -2.43 -2.20 12.92
C ARG A 56 -3.45 -3.23 12.45
N LYS A 57 -3.32 -4.47 12.93
CA LYS A 57 -4.36 -5.47 12.70
C LYS A 57 -5.54 -5.22 13.63
N THR A 58 -6.73 -5.58 13.18
CA THR A 58 -8.01 -5.38 13.89
C THR A 58 -8.29 -6.46 14.93
N ASP A 59 -7.61 -7.60 14.83
CA ASP A 59 -7.77 -8.78 15.69
C ASP A 59 -6.89 -8.75 16.95
N ASP A 60 -6.07 -7.72 17.11
CA ASP A 60 -5.21 -7.53 18.28
C ASP A 60 -5.76 -6.41 19.20
N PRO A 61 -6.51 -6.77 20.26
CA PRO A 61 -7.12 -5.81 21.17
C PRO A 61 -6.10 -5.09 22.07
N GLU A 62 -4.85 -5.56 22.17
CA GLU A 62 -3.81 -4.90 22.96
C GLU A 62 -3.12 -3.77 22.17
N LEU A 63 -3.16 -3.83 20.84
CA LEU A 63 -2.53 -2.84 19.96
C LEU A 63 -3.45 -1.70 19.50
N MET A 64 -4.74 -1.75 19.85
CA MET A 64 -5.75 -0.74 19.55
C MET A 64 -6.68 -0.58 20.76
N PRO A 65 -6.88 0.63 21.33
CA PRO A 65 -6.52 1.95 20.78
C PRO A 65 -5.12 2.47 21.21
N HIS A 66 -4.49 1.82 22.18
CA HIS A 66 -3.22 2.27 22.78
C HIS A 66 -2.03 1.88 21.92
N HIS A 67 -1.55 2.79 21.09
CA HIS A 67 -0.34 2.59 20.31
C HIS A 67 0.54 3.83 20.35
N SER A 68 1.86 3.63 20.30
CA SER A 68 2.80 4.72 20.06
C SER A 68 2.50 5.29 18.67
N GLY A 69 2.06 6.54 18.64
CA GLY A 69 1.89 7.32 17.43
C GLY A 69 3.24 7.76 16.86
N ARG A 70 3.21 8.82 16.04
CA ARG A 70 4.42 9.38 15.44
C ARG A 70 5.36 9.92 16.55
N TYR A 71 6.66 9.70 16.39
CA TYR A 71 7.71 10.19 17.33
C TYR A 71 7.66 9.63 18.75
N GLY A 72 7.12 8.42 18.95
CA GLY A 72 7.09 7.78 20.27
C GLY A 72 6.11 8.43 21.26
N ARG A 73 5.32 9.42 20.82
CA ARG A 73 4.20 9.94 21.61
C ARG A 73 3.07 8.93 21.61
N ASN A 74 2.36 8.77 22.72
CA ASN A 74 1.15 7.97 22.75
C ASN A 74 0.14 8.57 21.77
N CYS A 75 -0.33 7.77 20.80
CA CYS A 75 -1.44 8.21 19.98
C CYS A 75 -2.66 8.34 20.88
N GLN A 76 -3.28 9.52 20.90
CA GLN A 76 -4.58 9.78 21.51
C GLN A 76 -5.71 9.09 20.72
N GLY A 77 -5.45 7.92 20.12
CA GLY A 77 -6.43 7.19 19.31
C GLY A 77 -7.76 7.11 20.04
N SER A 78 -8.88 7.22 19.30
CA SER A 78 -10.21 7.03 19.86
C SER A 78 -10.22 5.81 20.76
N HIS A 79 -10.88 5.86 21.91
CA HIS A 79 -11.08 4.68 22.78
C HIS A 79 -11.91 3.56 22.11
N GLU A 80 -12.19 3.71 20.81
CA GLU A 80 -12.97 2.85 19.96
C GLU A 80 -12.08 2.38 18.78
N PRO A 81 -12.25 1.13 18.31
CA PRO A 81 -11.50 0.59 17.18
C PRO A 81 -11.56 1.54 15.97
N PRO A 82 -10.44 1.83 15.29
CA PRO A 82 -10.52 2.65 14.09
C PRO A 82 -11.18 1.84 12.97
N PHE A 83 -12.33 2.33 12.51
CA PHE A 83 -12.85 1.97 11.20
C PHE A 83 -12.41 3.05 10.23
N GLU A 84 -11.44 2.77 9.37
CA GLU A 84 -10.92 3.73 8.38
C GLU A 84 -12.05 4.49 7.65
N LYS A 85 -13.21 3.84 7.44
CA LYS A 85 -14.43 4.38 6.83
C LYS A 85 -15.17 5.45 7.65
N ASP A 86 -15.18 5.36 8.98
CA ASP A 86 -15.85 6.34 9.83
C ASP A 86 -14.91 7.50 10.14
N ILE A 87 -14.81 8.45 9.22
CA ILE A 87 -13.89 9.59 9.32
C ILE A 87 -14.25 10.60 10.42
N SER A 88 -15.37 10.43 11.14
CA SER A 88 -15.89 11.42 12.11
C SER A 88 -14.88 11.78 13.19
N ILE A 89 -14.14 10.80 13.72
CA ILE A 89 -13.10 11.01 14.74
C ILE A 89 -11.96 11.86 14.17
N ALA A 90 -11.50 11.57 12.96
CA ALA A 90 -10.45 12.37 12.31
C ALA A 90 -10.93 13.77 11.94
N GLU A 91 -12.19 13.93 11.54
CA GLU A 91 -12.79 15.23 11.25
C GLU A 91 -12.89 16.09 12.51
N LYS A 92 -13.39 15.52 13.62
CA LYS A 92 -13.43 16.19 14.92
C LYS A 92 -12.05 16.62 15.37
N TYR A 93 -11.07 15.72 15.30
CA TYR A 93 -9.69 16.04 15.67
C TYR A 93 -9.08 17.12 14.77
N LEU A 94 -9.39 17.11 13.47
CA LEU A 94 -8.95 18.16 12.55
C LEU A 94 -9.58 19.52 12.92
N GLN A 95 -10.85 19.56 13.30
CA GLN A 95 -11.51 20.79 13.75
C GLN A 95 -10.85 21.37 15.00
N GLU A 96 -10.54 20.53 15.99
CA GLU A 96 -9.84 20.93 17.21
C GLU A 96 -8.45 21.52 16.91
N LEU A 97 -7.70 20.92 15.97
CA LEU A 97 -6.38 21.45 15.55
C LEU A 97 -6.45 22.75 14.76
N GLN A 98 -7.61 23.07 14.17
CA GLN A 98 -7.83 24.30 13.40
C GLN A 98 -8.49 25.40 14.24
N ASP A 99 -8.84 25.12 15.50
CA ASP A 99 -9.37 26.12 16.42
C ASP A 99 -8.30 27.19 16.71
N PRO A 100 -8.58 28.48 16.43
CA PRO A 100 -7.64 29.56 16.73
C PRO A 100 -7.28 29.69 18.21
N ASN A 101 -8.08 29.10 19.12
CA ASN A 101 -7.85 29.08 20.56
C ASN A 101 -7.11 27.81 21.06
N ALA A 102 -6.68 26.92 20.16
CA ALA A 102 -5.98 25.71 20.55
C ALA A 102 -4.60 26.01 21.17
N ASP A 103 -4.38 25.53 22.39
CA ASP A 103 -3.12 25.70 23.14
C ASP A 103 -1.91 25.03 22.47
N GLN A 104 -2.13 24.07 21.57
CA GLN A 104 -1.08 23.33 20.88
C GLN A 104 -1.26 23.43 19.36
N LYS A 105 -0.34 24.15 18.70
CA LYS A 105 -0.23 24.17 17.24
C LYS A 105 0.55 22.96 16.75
N GLU A 106 -0.15 22.02 16.14
CA GLU A 106 0.47 20.90 15.41
C GLU A 106 1.12 21.37 14.10
N ASP A 107 2.08 20.58 13.61
CA ASP A 107 2.79 20.85 12.36
C ASP A 107 1.82 20.88 11.15
N THR A 108 1.93 21.90 10.29
CA THR A 108 1.20 22.03 9.02
C THR A 108 1.28 20.76 8.17
N ARG A 109 2.42 20.05 8.19
CA ARG A 109 2.59 18.77 7.50
C ARG A 109 1.66 17.70 8.07
N PHE A 110 1.48 17.65 9.39
CA PHE A 110 0.56 16.73 10.05
C PHE A 110 -0.88 17.03 9.63
N ILE A 111 -1.31 18.28 9.72
CA ILE A 111 -2.66 18.72 9.31
C ILE A 111 -2.93 18.33 7.85
N ASN A 112 -1.99 18.58 6.95
CA ASN A 112 -2.12 18.23 5.53
C ASN A 112 -2.23 16.72 5.32
N ASN A 113 -1.48 15.91 6.06
CA ASN A 113 -1.58 14.46 5.99
C ASN A 113 -2.92 13.94 6.54
N LEU A 114 -3.44 14.55 7.62
CA LEU A 114 -4.75 14.23 8.18
C LEU A 114 -5.86 14.53 7.18
N LYS A 115 -5.85 15.72 6.55
CA LYS A 115 -6.79 16.09 5.48
C LYS A 115 -6.78 15.10 4.31
N LYS A 116 -5.59 14.73 3.83
CA LYS A 116 -5.44 13.72 2.76
C LYS A 116 -6.05 12.38 3.16
N ARG A 117 -5.88 11.97 4.42
CA ARG A 117 -6.42 10.70 4.95
C ARG A 117 -7.95 10.72 5.01
N ILE A 118 -8.53 11.80 5.54
CA ILE A 118 -9.99 12.00 5.60
C ILE A 118 -10.58 11.93 4.18
N ALA A 119 -10.02 12.68 3.23
CA ALA A 119 -10.48 12.69 1.85
C ALA A 119 -10.42 11.31 1.19
N LYS A 120 -9.35 10.55 1.46
CA LYS A 120 -9.16 9.19 0.96
C LYS A 120 -10.24 8.23 1.44
N TYR A 121 -10.56 8.23 2.73
CA TYR A 121 -11.50 7.26 3.29
C TYR A 121 -12.97 7.66 3.16
N ARG A 122 -13.27 8.96 3.01
CA ARG A 122 -14.63 9.44 2.73
C ARG A 122 -15.25 8.77 1.49
N ASN A 123 -14.41 8.44 0.51
CA ASN A 123 -14.83 7.85 -0.76
C ASN A 123 -14.36 6.40 -0.91
N TRP A 124 -14.13 5.69 0.20
CA TRP A 124 -13.58 4.34 0.14
C TRP A 124 -14.58 3.35 -0.46
N PRO A 125 -14.30 2.77 -1.64
CA PRO A 125 -15.19 1.78 -2.22
C PRO A 125 -15.15 0.48 -1.41
N GLU A 126 -16.26 -0.24 -1.40
CA GLU A 126 -16.29 -1.58 -0.83
C GLU A 126 -15.28 -2.50 -1.56
N PRO A 127 -14.45 -3.27 -0.83
CA PRO A 127 -13.46 -4.12 -1.47
C PRO A 127 -14.13 -5.24 -2.26
N LEU A 128 -13.89 -5.26 -3.57
CA LEU A 128 -14.36 -6.31 -4.47
C LEU A 128 -13.32 -7.43 -4.57
N GLY A 129 -13.71 -8.67 -4.29
CA GLY A 129 -12.87 -9.86 -4.42
C GLY A 129 -11.61 -9.83 -3.55
N VAL A 130 -10.64 -10.66 -3.90
CA VAL A 130 -9.37 -10.81 -3.19
C VAL A 130 -8.20 -10.73 -4.15
N TRP A 131 -7.05 -10.28 -3.65
CA TRP A 131 -5.80 -10.31 -4.39
C TRP A 131 -5.25 -11.72 -4.42
N LYS A 132 -4.67 -12.10 -5.54
CA LYS A 132 -3.97 -13.37 -5.76
C LYS A 132 -2.61 -13.11 -6.38
N LEU A 133 -1.66 -14.03 -6.18
CA LEU A 133 -0.41 -14.01 -6.92
C LEU A 133 -0.64 -14.52 -8.34
N GLY A 134 -0.37 -13.69 -9.34
CA GLY A 134 -0.43 -14.08 -10.74
C GLY A 134 0.92 -14.63 -11.20
N LEU A 135 1.97 -13.81 -11.05
CA LEU A 135 3.30 -14.06 -11.60
C LEU A 135 4.39 -13.56 -10.66
N SER A 136 5.55 -14.21 -10.68
CA SER A 136 6.76 -13.73 -10.02
C SER A 136 8.01 -13.92 -10.88
N PHE A 137 8.95 -13.01 -10.72
CA PHE A 137 10.24 -12.95 -11.43
C PHE A 137 11.36 -12.84 -10.40
N HIS A 138 12.23 -13.84 -10.33
CA HIS A 138 13.40 -13.82 -9.46
C HIS A 138 14.60 -13.21 -10.18
N THR A 139 15.13 -12.11 -9.64
CA THR A 139 16.17 -11.30 -10.28
C THR A 139 17.12 -10.70 -9.25
N ASP A 140 18.36 -10.42 -9.66
CA ASP A 140 19.37 -9.78 -8.82
C ASP A 140 19.14 -8.26 -8.64
N ARG A 141 18.14 -7.69 -9.34
CA ARG A 141 17.86 -6.24 -9.41
C ARG A 141 16.38 -5.93 -9.21
N ALA A 142 15.75 -6.55 -8.21
CA ALA A 142 14.28 -6.54 -8.06
C ALA A 142 13.73 -5.11 -7.85
N GLU A 143 14.44 -4.28 -7.10
CA GLU A 143 14.09 -2.87 -6.90
C GLU A 143 14.11 -2.07 -8.21
N GLN A 144 15.18 -2.20 -9.02
CA GLN A 144 15.27 -1.47 -10.29
C GLN A 144 14.19 -1.91 -11.28
N VAL A 145 13.89 -3.22 -11.31
CA VAL A 145 12.86 -3.78 -12.18
C VAL A 145 11.47 -3.26 -11.78
N GLU A 146 11.13 -3.26 -10.49
CA GLU A 146 9.85 -2.69 -10.01
C GLU A 146 9.72 -1.22 -10.42
N LEU A 147 10.72 -0.39 -10.12
CA LEU A 147 10.67 1.04 -10.40
C LEU A 147 10.52 1.35 -11.89
N LEU A 148 11.20 0.59 -12.77
CA LEU A 148 11.03 0.74 -14.22
C LEU A 148 9.66 0.24 -14.69
N ALA A 149 9.18 -0.87 -14.14
CA ALA A 149 7.85 -1.39 -14.46
C ALA A 149 6.76 -0.38 -14.09
N HIS A 150 6.86 0.27 -12.93
CA HIS A 150 5.94 1.34 -12.52
C HIS A 150 5.96 2.52 -13.49
N LYS A 151 7.13 2.95 -13.98
CA LYS A 151 7.22 3.99 -15.02
C LYS A 151 6.47 3.61 -16.30
N TYR A 152 6.55 2.35 -16.73
CA TYR A 152 5.79 1.91 -17.92
C TYR A 152 4.29 1.77 -17.65
N LEU A 153 3.89 1.63 -16.38
CA LEU A 153 2.51 1.48 -15.97
C LEU A 153 1.88 2.79 -15.48
N GLU A 154 2.60 3.91 -15.51
CA GLU A 154 2.17 5.20 -14.97
C GLU A 154 0.80 5.64 -15.50
N GLN A 155 0.54 5.44 -16.80
CA GLN A 155 -0.76 5.77 -17.42
C GLN A 155 -1.94 4.92 -16.89
N TYR A 156 -1.67 3.81 -16.23
CA TYR A 156 -2.67 2.94 -15.61
C TYR A 156 -2.78 3.15 -14.11
N LEU A 157 -2.05 4.10 -13.52
CA LEU A 157 -2.04 4.32 -12.07
C LEU A 157 -3.45 4.62 -11.55
N ASP A 158 -3.88 3.84 -10.56
CA ASP A 158 -5.13 4.08 -9.85
C ASP A 158 -4.88 5.01 -8.65
N GLU A 159 -5.09 6.30 -8.84
CA GLU A 159 -4.93 7.30 -7.77
C GLU A 159 -5.91 7.10 -6.60
N LYS A 160 -7.00 6.37 -6.82
CA LYS A 160 -7.99 6.05 -5.79
C LYS A 160 -7.64 4.75 -5.06
N ALA A 161 -6.49 4.15 -5.37
CA ALA A 161 -6.08 2.92 -4.75
C ALA A 161 -5.91 3.06 -3.22
N PRO A 162 -6.37 2.05 -2.47
CA PRO A 162 -6.33 2.07 -1.02
C PRO A 162 -4.93 2.01 -0.42
N PHE A 163 -3.94 1.55 -1.16
CA PHE A 163 -2.58 1.36 -0.69
C PHE A 163 -1.60 1.35 -1.86
N GLY A 164 -0.40 1.91 -1.62
CA GLY A 164 0.72 1.87 -2.56
C GLY A 164 0.34 2.25 -3.99
N GLU A 165 1.18 1.84 -4.94
CA GLU A 165 0.84 1.89 -6.35
C GLU A 165 0.08 0.61 -6.75
N VAL A 166 -1.06 0.83 -7.38
CA VAL A 166 -1.97 -0.15 -7.97
C VAL A 166 -2.35 0.38 -9.34
N PHE A 167 -2.51 -0.51 -10.30
CA PHE A 167 -2.73 -0.18 -11.70
C PHE A 167 -4.04 -0.78 -12.20
N SER A 168 -4.82 0.00 -12.93
CA SER A 168 -6.06 -0.41 -13.59
C SER A 168 -5.76 -1.04 -14.95
N CYS A 169 -5.04 -2.17 -14.94
CA CYS A 169 -4.70 -2.94 -16.13
C CYS A 169 -4.79 -4.45 -15.84
N ASP A 170 -4.66 -5.27 -16.89
CA ASP A 170 -4.61 -6.71 -16.76
C ASP A 170 -3.19 -7.23 -16.46
N VAL A 171 -3.11 -8.50 -16.03
CA VAL A 171 -1.84 -9.16 -15.73
C VAL A 171 -0.93 -9.21 -16.95
N GLN A 172 -1.48 -9.35 -18.15
CA GLN A 172 -0.67 -9.41 -19.37
C GLN A 172 0.07 -8.09 -19.62
N THR A 173 -0.59 -6.97 -19.41
CA THR A 173 -0.03 -5.62 -19.54
C THR A 173 1.05 -5.38 -18.49
N ALA A 174 0.77 -5.74 -17.23
CA ALA A 174 1.77 -5.66 -16.16
C ALA A 174 2.98 -6.58 -16.42
N THR A 175 2.75 -7.77 -16.96
CA THR A 175 3.80 -8.73 -17.35
C THR A 175 4.72 -8.13 -18.40
N LYS A 176 4.15 -7.55 -19.47
CA LYS A 176 4.91 -6.87 -20.52
C LYS A 176 5.73 -5.71 -19.97
N ALA A 177 5.20 -4.95 -19.01
CA ALA A 177 5.94 -3.88 -18.36
C ALA A 177 7.15 -4.41 -17.57
N VAL A 178 6.99 -5.50 -16.81
CA VAL A 178 8.09 -6.14 -16.07
C VAL A 178 9.12 -6.75 -17.02
N GLU A 179 8.69 -7.46 -18.07
CA GLU A 179 9.59 -8.04 -19.08
C GLU A 179 10.36 -6.95 -19.84
N LYS A 180 9.72 -5.82 -20.17
CA LYS A 180 10.38 -4.66 -20.76
C LYS A 180 11.43 -4.07 -19.82
N ALA A 181 11.13 -3.98 -18.52
CA ALA A 181 12.09 -3.51 -17.51
C ALA A 181 13.30 -4.46 -17.37
N LEU A 182 13.05 -5.77 -17.33
CA LEU A 182 14.10 -6.80 -17.31
C LEU A 182 14.99 -6.74 -18.57
N SER A 183 14.37 -6.59 -19.74
CA SER A 183 15.09 -6.45 -21.02
C SER A 183 15.97 -5.20 -21.03
N GLN A 184 15.45 -4.03 -20.62
CA GLN A 184 16.23 -2.79 -20.53
C GLN A 184 17.44 -2.92 -19.58
N LEU A 185 17.34 -3.78 -18.57
CA LEU A 185 18.42 -4.05 -17.62
C LEU A 185 19.35 -5.20 -18.03
N ASN A 186 19.13 -5.83 -19.20
CA ASN A 186 19.83 -7.03 -19.67
C ASN A 186 19.73 -8.23 -18.69
N LEU A 187 18.54 -8.43 -18.11
CA LEU A 187 18.27 -9.49 -17.11
C LEU A 187 17.24 -10.51 -17.58
N LEU A 188 16.69 -10.37 -18.78
CA LEU A 188 15.57 -11.19 -19.24
C LEU A 188 15.95 -12.68 -19.34
N ASP A 189 17.18 -12.98 -19.75
CA ASP A 189 17.65 -14.37 -19.92
C ASP A 189 18.08 -15.02 -18.60
N SER A 190 18.33 -14.23 -17.54
CA SER A 190 18.79 -14.70 -16.24
C SER A 190 17.67 -14.79 -15.19
N VAL A 191 16.45 -14.39 -15.55
CA VAL A 191 15.30 -14.36 -14.65
C VAL A 191 14.62 -15.72 -14.58
N ARG A 192 14.24 -16.17 -13.38
CA ARG A 192 13.30 -17.28 -13.22
C ARG A 192 11.88 -16.73 -13.12
N LYS A 193 11.04 -17.05 -14.10
CA LYS A 193 9.61 -16.71 -14.11
C LYS A 193 8.80 -17.88 -13.53
N GLU A 194 7.99 -17.59 -12.52
CA GLU A 194 7.05 -18.55 -11.93
C GLU A 194 5.62 -18.05 -12.14
N VAL A 195 4.77 -18.94 -12.67
CA VAL A 195 3.33 -18.73 -12.78
C VAL A 195 2.69 -19.57 -11.70
N GLN A 196 1.85 -18.96 -10.85
CA GLN A 196 1.07 -19.80 -9.95
C GLN A 196 -0.02 -20.51 -10.78
N GLN A 197 0.13 -21.83 -10.95
CA GLN A 197 -0.95 -22.64 -11.52
C GLN A 197 -2.18 -22.50 -10.60
N ARG A 198 -3.33 -22.20 -11.20
CA ARG A 198 -4.62 -22.18 -10.50
C ARG A 198 -4.82 -23.54 -9.82
N ALA A 199 -4.83 -23.56 -8.50
CA ALA A 199 -5.48 -24.62 -7.74
C ALA A 199 -7.00 -24.39 -7.76
#